data_AF-A0A0S6UCD5-F1
#
_entry.id   AF-A0A0S6UCD5-F1
#
_cell.length_a   1.000
_cell.length_b   1.000
_cell.length_c   1.000
_cell.angle_alpha   90.00
_cell.angle_beta   90.00
_cell.angle_gamma   90.00
#
_symmetry.space_group_name_H-M   'P 1'
#
loop_
_entity.id
_entity.type
_entity.pdbx_description
1 polymer ?
#
loop_
_entity_poly.entity_id
_entity_poly.type
_entity_poly.pdbx_seq_one_letter_code
_entity_poly.pdbx_strand_id
1 'polypeptide(L)'
;MQSTGLTTQVVLRGLFAIIEAYLIYWPLVYFIARKYFKFTPEWAVPLASGISICGVSAAIATGGAIKARPMIPVIVSSLVVIFAVVELIILPFAAQAWLYREPMVAGAWMGLAVKTDGAAAASGAMVDALIRSKALSALGVKWQEGWMLMATTTVKVFIDIFIAIWAFILAIIWSWKIDRREGEQVNAGEIWLRLPKFVLGYAGLFVLVILLGVALKGTPGIKLLNAGIGQAGIKPIYLIQIGGLRMA
;
A
#
# COMPACT_ATOMS: atom_id res chain seq x y z
N MET A 1 -29.86 11.42 -0.10
CA MET A 1 -29.59 10.48 1.03
C MET A 1 -29.36 9.03 0.58
N GLN A 2 -29.77 8.59 -0.63
CA GLN A 2 -29.46 7.23 -1.13
C GLN A 2 -28.01 7.03 -1.64
N SER A 3 -27.33 8.09 -2.08
CA SER A 3 -25.94 8.00 -2.59
C SER A 3 -24.90 7.73 -1.49
N THR A 4 -25.11 8.26 -0.28
CA THR A 4 -24.20 8.05 0.86
C THR A 4 -24.17 6.60 1.31
N GLY A 5 -25.29 5.88 1.23
CA GLY A 5 -25.37 4.45 1.57
C GLY A 5 -24.59 3.57 0.58
N LEU A 6 -24.72 3.84 -0.73
CA LEU A 6 -24.01 3.10 -1.77
C LEU A 6 -22.50 3.35 -1.72
N THR A 7 -22.07 4.60 -1.58
CA THR A 7 -20.64 4.94 -1.44
C THR A 7 -20.03 4.27 -0.19
N THR A 8 -20.75 4.30 0.94
CA THR A 8 -20.28 3.64 2.18
C THR A 8 -20.19 2.13 2.01
N GLN A 9 -21.16 1.48 1.34
CA GLN A 9 -21.11 0.05 1.07
C GLN A 9 -19.96 -0.34 0.14
N VAL A 10 -19.69 0.44 -0.91
CA VAL A 10 -18.58 0.17 -1.84
C VAL A 10 -17.24 0.31 -1.15
N VAL A 11 -17.05 1.37 -0.34
CA VAL A 11 -15.81 1.57 0.44
C VAL A 11 -15.61 0.46 1.46
N LEU A 12 -16.65 0.08 2.20
CA LEU A 12 -16.56 -1.01 3.19
C LEU A 12 -16.25 -2.35 2.52
N ARG A 13 -16.93 -2.69 1.42
CA ARG A 13 -16.66 -3.93 0.67
C ARG A 13 -15.25 -3.93 0.10
N GLY A 14 -14.78 -2.80 -0.43
CA GLY A 14 -13.40 -2.64 -0.90
C GLY A 14 -12.39 -2.85 0.22
N LEU A 15 -12.64 -2.27 1.41
CA LEU A 15 -11.78 -2.44 2.58
C LEU A 15 -11.72 -3.91 3.04
N PHE A 16 -12.88 -4.58 3.16
CA PHE A 16 -12.93 -5.99 3.52
C PHE A 16 -12.24 -6.89 2.48
N ALA A 17 -12.45 -6.61 1.19
CA ALA A 17 -11.80 -7.37 0.12
C ALA A 17 -10.27 -7.21 0.14
N ILE A 18 -9.76 -6.00 0.43
CA ILE A 18 -8.32 -5.76 0.60
C ILE A 18 -7.81 -6.52 1.83
N ILE A 19 -8.48 -6.42 2.98
CA ILE A 19 -8.11 -7.15 4.20
C ILE A 19 -8.04 -8.66 3.93
N GLU A 20 -9.07 -9.22 3.30
CA GLU A 20 -9.19 -10.65 3.00
C GLU A 20 -8.09 -11.12 2.05
N ALA A 21 -7.93 -10.43 0.91
CA ALA A 21 -6.88 -10.75 -0.06
C ALA A 21 -5.50 -10.78 0.61
N TYR A 22 -5.28 -9.87 1.54
CA TYR A 22 -4.00 -9.73 2.21
C TYR A 22 -3.73 -10.75 3.32
N LEU A 23 -4.77 -11.07 4.10
CA LEU A 23 -4.74 -12.17 5.06
C LEU A 23 -4.46 -13.51 4.36
N ILE A 24 -4.76 -13.62 3.07
CA ILE A 24 -4.44 -14.80 2.25
C ILE A 24 -3.04 -14.70 1.64
N TYR A 25 -2.64 -13.55 1.08
CA TYR A 25 -1.36 -13.39 0.39
C TYR A 25 -0.17 -13.67 1.31
N TRP A 26 -0.16 -13.11 2.51
CA TRP A 26 0.96 -13.30 3.43
C TRP A 26 1.21 -14.78 3.79
N PRO A 27 0.22 -15.55 4.30
CA PRO A 27 0.43 -16.96 4.61
C PRO A 27 0.66 -17.81 3.36
N LEU A 28 0.09 -17.45 2.21
CA LEU A 28 0.37 -18.14 0.95
C LEU A 28 1.85 -17.99 0.56
N VAL A 29 2.38 -16.78 0.55
CA VAL A 29 3.79 -16.54 0.21
C VAL A 29 4.70 -17.18 1.26
N TYR A 30 4.35 -17.10 2.54
CA TYR A 30 5.06 -17.78 3.61
C TYR A 30 5.08 -19.30 3.40
N PHE A 31 3.93 -19.89 3.09
CA PHE A 31 3.81 -21.31 2.80
C PHE A 31 4.65 -21.71 1.60
N ILE A 32 4.62 -20.93 0.52
CA ILE A 32 5.44 -21.21 -0.68
C ILE A 32 6.93 -21.14 -0.34
N ALA A 33 7.36 -20.10 0.38
CA ALA A 33 8.74 -19.92 0.81
C ALA A 33 9.23 -21.08 1.70
N ARG A 34 8.37 -21.59 2.60
CA ARG A 34 8.72 -22.71 3.49
C ARG A 34 8.66 -24.07 2.78
N LYS A 35 7.66 -24.31 1.93
CA LYS A 35 7.39 -25.63 1.34
C LYS A 35 8.23 -25.91 0.10
N TYR A 36 8.32 -24.94 -0.82
CA TYR A 36 9.00 -25.13 -2.10
C TYR A 36 10.47 -24.69 -2.02
N PHE A 37 10.72 -23.48 -1.50
CA PHE A 37 12.08 -22.93 -1.40
C PHE A 37 12.84 -23.39 -0.14
N LYS A 38 12.15 -24.05 0.80
CA LYS A 38 12.73 -24.58 2.05
C LYS A 38 13.47 -23.52 2.88
N PHE A 39 13.05 -22.26 2.80
CA PHE A 39 13.64 -21.20 3.61
C PHE A 39 13.38 -21.40 5.10
N THR A 40 14.30 -20.94 5.94
CA THR A 40 14.08 -20.90 7.39
C THR A 40 13.04 -19.82 7.73
N PRO A 41 12.36 -19.90 8.90
CA PRO A 41 11.40 -18.87 9.31
C PRO A 41 11.99 -17.45 9.27
N GLU A 42 13.28 -17.31 9.59
CA GLU A 42 14.03 -16.06 9.60
C GLU A 42 14.09 -15.39 8.21
N TRP A 43 14.14 -16.16 7.13
CA TRP A 43 14.10 -15.65 5.75
C TRP A 43 12.67 -15.56 5.20
N ALA A 44 11.83 -16.54 5.52
CA ALA A 44 10.49 -16.63 4.98
C ALA A 44 9.57 -15.50 5.47
N VAL A 45 9.71 -15.05 6.72
CA VAL A 45 8.86 -13.98 7.27
C VAL A 45 9.16 -12.62 6.63
N PRO A 46 10.40 -12.12 6.55
CA PRO A 46 10.70 -10.87 5.87
C PRO A 46 10.37 -10.94 4.38
N LEU A 47 10.58 -12.08 3.73
CA LEU A 47 10.24 -12.29 2.32
C LEU A 47 8.73 -12.24 2.07
N ALA A 48 7.94 -12.99 2.86
CA ALA A 48 6.49 -12.99 2.75
C ALA A 48 5.90 -11.60 2.98
N SER A 49 6.44 -10.88 3.96
CA SER A 49 6.04 -9.51 4.28
C SER A 49 6.46 -8.54 3.17
N GLY A 50 7.67 -8.66 2.63
CA GLY A 50 8.11 -7.79 1.54
C GLY A 50 7.26 -7.98 0.27
N ILE A 51 6.97 -9.23 -0.12
CA ILE A 51 6.21 -9.50 -1.34
C ILE A 51 4.74 -9.12 -1.20
N SER A 52 4.15 -9.33 -0.02
CA SER A 52 2.71 -9.17 0.16
C SER A 52 2.29 -7.75 0.55
N ILE A 53 3.21 -6.91 1.03
CA ILE A 53 2.90 -5.61 1.61
C ILE A 53 3.39 -4.43 0.74
N CYS A 54 4.44 -3.76 1.19
CA CYS A 54 5.02 -2.56 0.59
C CYS A 54 6.50 -2.76 0.24
N GLY A 55 6.93 -4.03 0.14
CA GLY A 55 8.30 -4.34 -0.23
C GLY A 55 9.28 -4.11 0.91
N VAL A 56 10.03 -3.02 0.80
CA VAL A 56 11.22 -2.76 1.62
C VAL A 56 10.84 -2.53 3.08
N SER A 57 9.91 -1.60 3.35
CA SER A 57 9.56 -1.23 4.73
C SER A 57 8.97 -2.40 5.49
N ALA A 58 8.20 -3.27 4.81
CA ALA A 58 7.64 -4.48 5.39
C ALA A 58 8.70 -5.55 5.69
N ALA A 59 9.65 -5.79 4.78
CA ALA A 59 10.75 -6.72 5.02
C ALA A 59 11.61 -6.27 6.23
N ILE A 60 11.91 -4.97 6.31
CA ILE A 60 12.68 -4.38 7.41
C ILE A 60 11.89 -4.44 8.73
N ALA A 61 10.61 -4.04 8.72
CA ALA A 61 9.76 -4.05 9.91
C ALA A 61 9.64 -5.46 10.51
N THR A 62 9.33 -6.44 9.66
CA THR A 62 9.10 -7.81 10.11
C THR A 62 10.39 -8.54 10.45
N GLY A 63 11.49 -8.23 9.76
CA GLY A 63 12.84 -8.66 10.16
C GLY A 63 13.23 -8.16 11.55
N GLY A 64 12.93 -6.90 11.87
CA GLY A 64 13.11 -6.33 13.21
C GLY A 64 12.23 -7.03 14.26
N ALA A 65 10.95 -7.24 13.95
CA ALA A 65 9.98 -7.88 14.86
C ALA A 65 10.40 -9.31 15.27
N ILE A 66 11.02 -10.07 14.36
CA ILE A 66 11.49 -11.43 14.63
C ILE A 66 12.96 -11.51 15.06
N LYS A 67 13.65 -10.37 15.24
CA LYS A 67 15.10 -10.30 15.52
C LYS A 67 15.95 -11.06 14.50
N ALA A 68 15.58 -11.02 13.21
CA ALA A 68 16.40 -11.59 12.15
C ALA A 68 17.75 -10.87 12.03
N ARG A 69 18.77 -11.58 11.55
CA ARG A 69 20.06 -10.96 11.22
C ARG A 69 19.85 -9.81 10.25
N PRO A 70 20.41 -8.60 10.48
CA PRO A 70 20.15 -7.41 9.66
C PRO A 70 20.42 -7.59 8.16
N MET A 71 21.33 -8.50 7.80
CA MET A 71 21.64 -8.85 6.41
C MET A 71 20.43 -9.45 5.67
N ILE A 72 19.55 -10.20 6.33
CA ILE A 72 18.43 -10.90 5.71
C ILE A 72 17.38 -9.92 5.14
N PRO A 73 16.78 -9.02 5.94
CA PRO A 73 15.79 -8.09 5.41
C PRO A 73 16.41 -7.09 4.42
N VAL A 74 17.72 -6.81 4.50
CA VAL A 74 18.44 -6.01 3.50
C VAL A 74 18.49 -6.73 2.14
N ILE A 75 18.89 -8.00 2.11
CA ILE A 75 18.94 -8.78 0.85
C ILE A 75 17.54 -8.91 0.24
N VAL A 76 16.53 -9.21 1.06
CA VAL A 76 15.13 -9.28 0.61
C VAL A 76 14.69 -7.95 0.01
N SER A 77 15.03 -6.83 0.65
CA SER A 77 14.71 -5.48 0.17
C SER A 77 15.40 -5.18 -1.17
N SER A 78 16.68 -5.52 -1.32
CA SER A 78 17.40 -5.34 -2.59
C SER A 78 16.75 -6.11 -3.73
N LEU A 79 16.33 -7.36 -3.49
CA LEU A 79 15.62 -8.16 -4.47
C LEU A 79 14.29 -7.50 -4.88
N VAL A 80 13.50 -7.03 -3.90
CA VAL A 80 12.22 -6.35 -4.16
C VAL A 80 12.41 -5.10 -5.01
N VAL A 81 13.44 -4.29 -4.74
CA VAL A 81 13.72 -3.07 -5.52
C VAL A 81 14.02 -3.41 -6.98
N ILE A 82 14.79 -4.47 -7.25
CA ILE A 82 15.08 -4.91 -8.62
C ILE A 82 13.78 -5.27 -9.35
N PHE A 83 12.90 -6.05 -8.70
CA PHE A 83 11.59 -6.38 -9.27
C PHE A 83 10.72 -5.13 -9.48
N ALA A 84 10.75 -4.17 -8.56
CA ALA A 84 9.96 -2.95 -8.67
C ALA A 84 10.37 -2.09 -9.88
N VAL A 85 11.66 -2.05 -10.23
CA VAL A 85 12.12 -1.35 -11.45
C VAL A 85 11.56 -2.05 -12.69
N VAL A 86 11.60 -3.38 -12.73
CA VAL A 86 11.04 -4.16 -13.85
C VAL A 86 9.53 -3.96 -13.96
N GLU A 87 8.82 -4.02 -12.83
CA GLU A 87 7.37 -3.79 -12.75
C GLU A 87 6.99 -2.39 -13.21
N LEU A 88 7.72 -1.35 -12.78
CA LEU A 88 7.51 0.04 -13.19
C LEU A 88 7.63 0.21 -14.71
N ILE A 89 8.56 -0.50 -15.34
CA ILE A 89 8.76 -0.39 -16.79
C ILE A 89 7.70 -1.19 -17.53
N ILE A 90 7.34 -2.40 -17.09
CA ILE A 90 6.50 -3.31 -17.89
C ILE A 90 5.00 -3.11 -17.63
N LEU A 91 4.60 -2.98 -16.36
CA LEU A 91 3.19 -2.99 -15.98
C LEU A 91 2.38 -1.82 -16.55
N PRO A 92 2.91 -0.59 -16.68
CA PRO A 92 2.15 0.50 -17.27
C PRO A 92 1.73 0.26 -18.72
N PHE A 93 2.61 -0.32 -19.54
CA PHE A 93 2.29 -0.65 -20.92
C PHE A 93 1.33 -1.83 -21.02
N ALA A 94 1.46 -2.82 -20.14
CA ALA A 94 0.49 -3.91 -20.00
C ALA A 94 -0.91 -3.38 -19.64
N ALA A 95 -0.99 -2.45 -18.68
CA ALA A 95 -2.25 -1.80 -18.29
C ALA A 95 -2.83 -0.99 -19.45
N GLN A 96 -2.01 -0.26 -20.20
CA GLN A 96 -2.45 0.42 -21.41
C GLN A 96 -2.95 -0.56 -22.48
N ALA A 97 -2.36 -1.75 -22.61
CA ALA A 97 -2.77 -2.75 -23.58
C ALA A 97 -4.17 -3.30 -23.26
N TRP A 98 -4.40 -3.70 -22.01
CA TRP A 98 -5.58 -4.48 -21.62
C TRP A 98 -6.65 -3.70 -20.85
N LEU A 99 -6.27 -2.70 -20.06
CA LEU A 99 -7.15 -2.00 -19.11
C LEU A 99 -7.44 -0.54 -19.50
N TYR A 100 -7.17 -0.14 -20.75
CA TYR A 100 -7.41 1.24 -21.21
C TYR A 100 -8.89 1.68 -21.18
N ARG A 101 -9.83 0.73 -21.07
CA ARG A 101 -11.27 0.99 -20.89
C ARG A 101 -11.67 1.18 -19.43
N GLU A 102 -10.82 0.74 -18.49
CA GLU A 102 -11.12 0.68 -17.05
C GLU A 102 -10.02 1.39 -16.25
N PRO A 103 -9.95 2.73 -16.31
CA PRO A 103 -8.84 3.49 -15.73
C PRO A 103 -8.69 3.29 -14.20
N MET A 104 -9.80 3.13 -13.48
CA MET A 104 -9.76 2.90 -12.03
C MET A 104 -9.15 1.54 -11.68
N VAL A 105 -9.45 0.51 -12.46
CA VAL A 105 -8.88 -0.83 -12.27
C VAL A 105 -7.39 -0.81 -12.61
N ALA A 106 -7.00 -0.12 -13.69
CA ALA A 106 -5.60 0.04 -14.06
C ALA A 106 -4.77 0.73 -12.96
N GLY A 107 -5.28 1.82 -12.38
CA GLY A 107 -4.62 2.52 -11.27
C GLY A 107 -4.55 1.67 -10.01
N ALA A 108 -5.66 1.03 -9.62
CA ALA A 108 -5.67 0.13 -8.46
C ALA A 108 -4.70 -1.05 -8.65
N TRP A 109 -4.58 -1.59 -9.87
CA TRP A 109 -3.63 -2.66 -10.18
C TRP A 109 -2.19 -2.23 -9.99
N MET A 110 -1.80 -1.01 -10.38
CA MET A 110 -0.46 -0.49 -10.09
C MET A 110 -0.19 -0.43 -8.59
N GLY A 111 -1.18 0.01 -7.81
CA GLY A 111 -1.09 0.08 -6.36
C GLY A 111 -0.98 -1.29 -5.68
N LEU A 112 -1.50 -2.35 -6.30
CA LEU A 112 -1.39 -3.71 -5.77
C LEU A 112 -0.13 -4.44 -6.25
N ALA A 113 0.22 -4.30 -7.53
CA ALA A 113 1.25 -5.09 -8.17
C ALA A 113 2.67 -4.55 -7.94
N VAL A 114 2.85 -3.23 -8.00
CA VAL A 114 4.16 -2.61 -7.87
C VAL A 114 4.58 -2.60 -6.41
N LYS A 115 5.73 -3.19 -6.11
CA LYS A 115 6.09 -3.52 -4.72
C LYS A 115 6.63 -2.36 -3.88
N THR A 116 7.12 -1.28 -4.48
CA THR A 116 7.66 -0.14 -3.73
C THR A 116 6.83 1.12 -3.96
N ASP A 117 6.69 1.95 -2.92
CA ASP A 117 5.77 3.09 -2.95
C ASP A 117 6.16 4.13 -4.01
N GLY A 118 7.46 4.42 -4.12
CA GLY A 118 7.98 5.33 -5.13
C GLY A 118 7.76 4.80 -6.55
N ALA A 119 8.00 3.50 -6.78
CA ALA A 119 7.77 2.91 -8.09
C ALA A 119 6.28 2.81 -8.42
N ALA A 120 5.43 2.53 -7.42
CA ALA A 120 3.98 2.48 -7.59
C ALA A 120 3.45 3.86 -7.98
N ALA A 121 3.80 4.92 -7.27
CA ALA A 121 3.40 6.28 -7.62
C ALA A 121 3.86 6.67 -9.04
N ALA A 122 5.12 6.38 -9.39
CA ALA A 122 5.65 6.63 -10.72
C ALA A 122 4.88 5.84 -11.81
N SER A 123 4.67 4.55 -11.60
CA SER A 123 3.91 3.69 -12.52
C SER A 123 2.45 4.14 -12.65
N GLY A 124 1.82 4.62 -11.58
CA GLY A 124 0.46 5.17 -11.58
C GLY A 124 0.36 6.45 -12.39
N ALA A 125 1.36 7.33 -12.31
CA ALA A 125 1.46 8.52 -13.16
C ALA A 125 1.70 8.15 -14.63
N MET A 126 2.54 7.15 -14.90
CA MET A 126 2.77 6.63 -16.26
C MET A 126 1.49 6.04 -16.86
N VAL A 127 0.79 5.18 -16.12
CA VAL A 127 -0.50 4.61 -16.53
C VAL A 127 -1.53 5.70 -16.80
N ASP A 128 -1.59 6.73 -15.94
CA ASP A 128 -2.50 7.86 -16.11
C ASP A 128 -2.31 8.54 -17.47
N ALA A 129 -1.05 8.83 -17.84
CA ALA A 129 -0.73 9.44 -19.13
C ALA A 129 -0.98 8.49 -20.32
N LEU A 130 -0.53 7.24 -20.22
CA LEU A 130 -0.61 6.26 -21.31
C LEU A 130 -2.06 5.88 -21.65
N ILE A 131 -2.89 5.62 -20.63
CA ILE A 131 -4.30 5.26 -20.82
C ILE A 131 -5.10 6.46 -21.30
N ARG A 132 -4.87 7.68 -20.77
CA ARG A 132 -5.56 8.88 -21.28
C ARG A 132 -5.29 9.11 -22.76
N SER A 133 -4.02 9.01 -23.16
CA SER A 133 -3.62 9.15 -24.57
C SER A 133 -4.29 8.10 -25.46
N LYS A 134 -4.25 6.83 -25.07
CA LYS A 134 -4.87 5.75 -25.84
C LYS A 134 -6.40 5.82 -25.87
N ALA A 135 -7.04 6.14 -24.75
CA ALA A 135 -8.50 6.26 -24.67
C ALA A 135 -9.02 7.42 -25.54
N LEU A 136 -8.29 8.53 -25.60
CA LEU A 136 -8.63 9.63 -26.48
C LEU A 136 -8.56 9.20 -27.96
N SER A 137 -7.47 8.54 -28.37
CA SER A 137 -7.28 8.13 -29.77
C SER A 137 -8.16 6.96 -30.20
N ALA A 138 -8.42 5.99 -29.32
CA ALA A 138 -9.12 4.75 -29.67
C ALA A 138 -10.62 4.75 -29.34
N LEU A 139 -11.05 5.52 -28.33
CA LEU A 139 -12.43 5.53 -27.84
C LEU A 139 -13.07 6.93 -27.94
N GLY A 140 -12.30 7.98 -28.21
CA GLY A 140 -12.78 9.37 -28.12
C GLY A 140 -13.09 9.81 -26.69
N VAL A 141 -12.75 9.01 -25.68
CA VAL A 141 -13.09 9.27 -24.27
C VAL A 141 -11.94 10.00 -23.59
N LYS A 142 -12.25 11.15 -22.99
CA LYS A 142 -11.29 11.94 -22.21
C LYS A 142 -11.43 11.64 -20.73
N TRP A 143 -10.63 10.70 -20.24
CA TRP A 143 -10.52 10.45 -18.80
C TRP A 143 -9.88 11.64 -18.08
N GLN A 144 -10.26 11.83 -16.83
CA GLN A 144 -9.71 12.92 -16.01
C GLN A 144 -8.25 12.62 -15.65
N GLU A 145 -7.45 13.68 -15.63
CA GLU A 145 -6.04 13.61 -15.24
C GLU A 145 -5.87 13.35 -13.75
N GLY A 146 -4.94 12.46 -13.42
CA GLY A 146 -4.57 12.10 -12.05
C GLY A 146 -5.49 11.04 -11.43
N TRP A 147 -6.55 10.62 -12.11
CA TRP A 147 -7.48 9.60 -11.62
C TRP A 147 -6.77 8.26 -11.33
N MET A 148 -5.91 7.81 -12.24
CA MET A 148 -5.19 6.55 -12.06
C MET A 148 -4.11 6.67 -10.98
N LEU A 149 -3.41 7.80 -10.92
CA LEU A 149 -2.43 8.09 -9.86
C LEU A 149 -3.09 8.13 -8.47
N MET A 150 -4.27 8.74 -8.38
CA MET A 150 -5.04 8.79 -7.14
C MET A 150 -5.48 7.39 -6.69
N ALA A 151 -5.99 6.57 -7.61
CA ALA A 151 -6.35 5.20 -7.31
C ALA A 151 -5.13 4.39 -6.83
N THR A 152 -3.99 4.54 -7.52
CA THR A 152 -2.73 3.87 -7.19
C THR A 152 -2.25 4.21 -5.78
N THR A 153 -2.13 5.50 -5.48
CA THR A 153 -1.63 6.00 -4.19
C THR A 153 -2.58 5.69 -3.05
N THR A 154 -3.90 5.82 -3.27
CA THR A 154 -4.90 5.47 -2.26
C THR A 154 -4.79 4.00 -1.88
N VAL A 155 -4.77 3.10 -2.86
CA VAL A 155 -4.63 1.66 -2.62
C VAL A 155 -3.34 1.35 -1.86
N LYS A 156 -2.22 2.01 -2.20
CA LYS A 156 -0.95 1.80 -1.48
C LYS A 156 -0.97 2.27 -0.04
N VAL A 157 -1.47 3.47 0.23
CA VAL A 157 -1.56 3.97 1.62
C VAL A 157 -2.41 3.04 2.47
N PHE A 158 -3.51 2.49 1.93
CA PHE A 158 -4.30 1.49 2.64
C PHE A 158 -3.50 0.22 2.95
N ILE A 159 -2.64 -0.23 2.05
CA ILE A 159 -1.79 -1.40 2.22
C ILE A 159 -0.73 -1.16 3.29
N ASP A 160 -0.15 0.03 3.36
CA ASP A 160 0.93 0.35 4.30
C ASP A 160 0.48 0.31 5.77
N ILE A 161 -0.81 0.53 6.04
CA ILE A 161 -1.40 0.41 7.39
C ILE A 161 -1.17 -1.00 7.95
N PHE A 162 -1.17 -2.04 7.11
CA PHE A 162 -1.00 -3.43 7.55
C PHE A 162 0.40 -3.74 8.04
N ILE A 163 1.42 -2.93 7.70
CA ILE A 163 2.78 -3.11 8.24
C ILE A 163 2.76 -3.06 9.76
N ALA A 164 2.02 -2.10 10.33
CA ALA A 164 1.97 -1.91 11.78
C ALA A 164 1.31 -3.09 12.49
N ILE A 165 0.21 -3.56 11.92
CA ILE A 165 -0.56 -4.68 12.43
C ILE A 165 0.29 -5.96 12.37
N TRP A 166 0.92 -6.25 11.23
CA TRP A 166 1.73 -7.46 11.06
C TRP A 166 3.01 -7.44 11.89
N ALA A 167 3.71 -6.31 11.97
CA ALA A 167 4.91 -6.19 12.80
C ALA A 167 4.59 -6.47 14.28
N PHE A 168 3.44 -5.97 14.77
CA PHE A 168 2.98 -6.23 16.13
C PHE A 168 2.59 -7.69 16.35
N ILE A 169 1.77 -8.28 15.46
CA ILE A 169 1.36 -9.68 15.54
C ILE A 169 2.58 -10.61 15.52
N LEU A 170 3.54 -10.36 14.62
CA LEU A 170 4.75 -11.16 14.53
C LEU A 170 5.64 -10.99 15.76
N ALA A 171 5.78 -9.78 16.31
CA ALA A 171 6.52 -9.57 17.54
C ALA A 171 5.92 -10.38 18.70
N ILE A 172 4.59 -10.47 18.80
CA ILE A 172 3.90 -11.32 19.79
C ILE A 172 4.19 -12.79 19.51
N ILE A 173 3.88 -13.28 18.30
CA ILE A 173 4.02 -14.71 17.93
C ILE A 173 5.46 -15.20 18.17
N TRP A 174 6.46 -14.41 17.78
CA TRP A 174 7.85 -14.81 17.92
C TRP A 174 8.31 -14.83 19.38
N SER A 175 7.89 -13.85 20.17
CA SER A 175 8.19 -13.81 21.61
C SER A 175 7.50 -14.94 22.38
N TRP A 176 6.28 -15.30 22.00
CA TRP A 176 5.49 -16.33 22.69
C TRP A 176 5.87 -17.76 22.30
N LYS A 177 6.16 -18.00 21.01
CA LYS A 177 6.20 -19.36 20.45
C LYS A 177 7.59 -19.82 20.02
N ILE A 178 8.50 -18.91 19.67
CA ILE A 178 9.78 -19.27 19.04
C ILE A 178 10.98 -18.98 19.95
N ASP A 179 11.03 -17.81 20.58
CA ASP A 179 12.12 -17.43 21.51
C ASP A 179 11.82 -17.75 22.99
N ARG A 180 10.88 -18.65 23.26
CA ARG A 180 10.49 -18.96 24.63
C ARG A 180 11.66 -19.60 25.38
N ARG A 181 12.34 -18.82 26.23
CA ARG A 181 13.28 -19.33 27.25
C ARG A 181 12.45 -20.08 28.30
N GLU A 182 12.82 -21.34 28.57
CA GLU A 182 12.13 -22.15 29.57
C GLU A 182 12.09 -21.42 30.91
N GLY A 183 10.88 -21.09 31.40
CA GLY A 183 10.66 -20.45 32.71
C GLY A 183 10.43 -18.93 32.71
N GLU A 184 10.59 -18.22 31.58
CA GLU A 184 10.40 -16.75 31.53
C GLU A 184 9.00 -16.38 30.99
N GLN A 185 8.25 -15.54 31.72
CA GLN A 185 7.01 -14.96 31.21
C GLN A 185 7.35 -13.86 30.20
N VAL A 186 6.65 -13.86 29.06
CA VAL A 186 6.89 -12.87 28.00
C VAL A 186 6.58 -11.47 28.52
N ASN A 187 7.64 -10.67 28.67
CA ASN A 187 7.54 -9.33 29.22
C ASN A 187 7.11 -8.35 28.13
N ALA A 188 6.15 -7.47 28.43
CA ALA A 188 5.71 -6.41 27.50
C ALA A 188 6.86 -5.52 27.01
N GLY A 189 7.92 -5.38 27.83
CA GLY A 189 9.15 -4.68 27.45
C GLY A 189 9.92 -5.36 26.31
N GLU A 190 9.86 -6.69 26.18
CA GLU A 190 10.53 -7.40 25.09
C GLU A 190 9.82 -7.21 23.74
N ILE A 191 8.48 -7.24 23.76
CA ILE A 191 7.65 -6.93 22.59
C ILE A 191 7.93 -5.49 22.14
N TRP A 192 8.06 -4.56 23.09
CA TRP A 192 8.39 -3.16 22.80
C TRP A 192 9.78 -2.98 22.18
N LEU A 193 10.77 -3.77 22.59
CA LEU A 193 12.13 -3.75 22.01
C LEU A 193 12.19 -4.38 20.61
N ARG A 194 11.32 -5.36 20.33
CA ARG A 194 11.19 -6.00 19.01
C ARG A 194 10.44 -5.14 18.01
N LEU A 195 9.46 -4.37 18.47
CA LEU A 195 8.64 -3.54 17.60
C LEU A 195 9.51 -2.44 16.95
N PRO A 196 9.53 -2.34 15.61
CA PRO A 196 10.27 -1.28 14.94
C PRO A 196 9.65 0.08 15.27
N LYS A 197 10.40 0.97 15.93
CA LYS A 197 9.87 2.27 16.41
C LYS A 197 9.35 3.17 15.28
N PHE A 198 9.86 3.03 14.06
CA PHE A 198 9.37 3.80 12.90
C PHE A 198 7.92 3.48 12.54
N VAL A 199 7.44 2.28 12.85
CA VAL A 199 6.04 1.85 12.64
C VAL A 199 5.09 2.69 13.48
N LEU A 200 5.48 3.01 14.73
CA LEU A 200 4.73 3.91 15.60
C LEU A 200 4.72 5.34 15.04
N GLY A 201 5.83 5.78 14.45
CA GLY A 201 5.91 7.05 13.73
C GLY A 201 4.93 7.12 12.56
N TYR A 202 4.84 6.06 11.75
CA TYR A 202 3.88 5.97 10.65
C TYR A 202 2.43 6.01 11.15
N ALA A 203 2.10 5.21 12.16
CA ALA A 203 0.77 5.21 12.77
C ALA A 203 0.41 6.57 13.38
N GLY A 204 1.36 7.21 14.08
CA GLY A 204 1.18 8.54 14.65
C GLY A 204 0.97 9.61 13.59
N LEU A 205 1.75 9.59 12.51
CA LEU A 205 1.57 10.50 11.38
C LEU A 205 0.20 10.32 10.72
N PHE A 206 -0.24 9.07 10.54
CA PHE A 206 -1.55 8.77 9.97
C PHE A 206 -2.69 9.35 10.82
N VAL A 207 -2.66 9.13 12.15
CA VAL A 207 -3.63 9.72 13.08
C VAL A 207 -3.56 11.25 13.04
N LEU A 208 -2.37 11.83 13.04
CA LEU A 208 -2.18 13.28 12.97
C LEU A 208 -2.79 13.86 11.69
N VAL A 209 -2.55 13.25 10.53
CA VAL A 209 -3.12 13.69 9.24
C VAL A 209 -4.65 13.60 9.26
N ILE A 210 -5.21 12.55 9.84
CA ILE A 210 -6.68 12.44 10.01
C ILE A 210 -7.20 13.56 10.92
N LEU A 211 -6.58 13.77 12.08
CA LEU A 211 -6.98 14.81 13.02
C LEU A 211 -6.87 16.22 12.41
N LEU A 212 -5.78 16.50 11.69
CA LEU A 212 -5.62 17.75 10.95
C LEU A 212 -6.67 17.89 9.84
N GLY A 213 -6.97 16.82 9.11
CA GLY A 213 -8.02 16.81 8.10
C GLY A 213 -9.41 17.12 8.67
N VAL A 214 -9.71 16.61 9.86
CA VAL A 214 -10.95 16.92 10.60
C VAL A 214 -10.94 18.36 11.13
N ALA A 215 -9.83 18.78 11.75
CA ALA A 215 -9.70 20.10 12.37
C ALA A 215 -9.67 21.26 11.36
N LEU A 216 -9.07 21.05 10.19
CA LEU A 216 -8.96 22.07 9.15
C LEU A 216 -10.18 22.13 8.24
N LYS A 217 -11.15 21.22 8.40
CA LYS A 217 -12.38 21.15 7.58
C LYS A 217 -13.13 22.49 7.60
N GLY A 218 -13.09 23.22 6.47
CA GLY A 218 -13.75 24.52 6.31
C GLY A 218 -12.89 25.77 6.57
N THR A 219 -11.59 25.62 6.89
CA THR A 219 -10.66 26.75 7.08
C THR A 219 -9.84 27.08 5.82
N PRO A 220 -9.32 28.32 5.67
CA PRO A 220 -8.43 28.68 4.55
C PRO A 220 -7.13 27.86 4.51
N GLY A 221 -6.75 27.18 5.60
CA GLY A 221 -5.61 26.25 5.63
C GLY A 221 -5.75 25.08 4.66
N ILE A 222 -6.98 24.65 4.33
CA ILE A 222 -7.21 23.62 3.29
C ILE A 222 -6.78 24.11 1.90
N LYS A 223 -6.87 25.41 1.60
CA LYS A 223 -6.42 25.94 0.30
C LYS A 223 -4.90 25.87 0.17
N LEU A 224 -4.17 26.13 1.26
CA LEU A 224 -2.71 26.02 1.30
C LEU A 224 -2.26 24.55 1.17
N LEU A 225 -2.95 23.64 1.86
CA LEU A 225 -2.71 22.20 1.77
C LEU A 225 -3.02 21.67 0.36
N ASN A 226 -4.14 22.09 -0.23
CA ASN A 226 -4.52 21.74 -1.61
C ASN A 226 -3.57 22.32 -2.65
N ALA A 227 -2.97 23.50 -2.41
CA ALA A 227 -1.96 24.07 -3.29
C ALA A 227 -0.65 23.24 -3.26
N GLY A 228 -0.24 22.76 -2.08
CA GLY A 228 0.91 21.85 -1.95
C GLY A 228 0.64 20.47 -2.56
N ILE A 229 -0.54 19.90 -2.33
CA ILE A 229 -0.98 18.63 -2.91
C ILE A 229 -1.09 18.74 -4.45
N GLY A 230 -1.57 19.87 -4.97
CA GLY A 230 -1.64 20.16 -6.40
C GLY A 230 -0.27 20.27 -7.09
N GLN A 231 0.78 20.72 -6.38
CA GLN A 231 2.16 20.72 -6.89
C GLN A 231 2.77 19.31 -6.94
N ALA A 232 2.28 18.37 -6.13
CA ALA A 232 2.66 16.96 -6.18
C ALA A 232 1.93 16.15 -7.29
N GLY A 233 1.12 16.81 -8.14
CA GLY A 233 0.34 16.16 -9.19
C GLY A 233 -0.87 15.36 -8.69
N ILE A 234 -1.17 15.44 -7.39
CA ILE A 234 -2.25 14.74 -6.71
C ILE A 234 -3.40 15.77 -6.60
N LYS A 235 -4.52 15.59 -7.31
CA LYS A 235 -5.67 16.51 -7.19
C LYS A 235 -6.52 16.15 -5.96
N PRO A 236 -6.98 17.13 -5.15
CA PRO A 236 -7.77 16.85 -3.95
C PRO A 236 -9.10 16.16 -4.24
N ILE A 237 -9.48 15.21 -3.37
CA ILE A 237 -10.69 14.36 -3.41
C ILE A 237 -12.00 15.14 -3.67
N TYR A 238 -12.10 16.41 -3.24
CA TYR A 238 -13.33 17.21 -3.37
C TYR A 238 -13.45 18.01 -4.67
N LEU A 239 -12.37 18.17 -5.45
CA LEU A 239 -12.42 18.91 -6.72
C LEU A 239 -12.93 18.06 -7.89
N ILE A 240 -13.14 16.76 -7.68
CA ILE A 240 -13.63 15.81 -8.70
C ILE A 240 -15.17 15.87 -8.84
N GLN A 241 -15.90 16.45 -7.88
CA GLN A 241 -17.36 16.39 -7.85
C GLN A 241 -18.11 17.60 -8.46
N ILE A 242 -17.42 18.56 -9.10
CA ILE A 242 -18.06 19.76 -9.68
C ILE A 242 -17.80 19.91 -11.20
N GLY A 243 -17.45 18.83 -11.89
CA GLY A 243 -17.04 18.90 -13.31
C GLY A 243 -17.83 18.07 -14.33
N GLY A 244 -18.89 17.35 -13.94
CA GLY A 244 -19.43 16.32 -14.84
C GLY A 244 -20.87 15.87 -14.60
N LEU A 245 -21.78 16.79 -14.24
CA LEU A 245 -23.22 16.53 -14.26
C LEU A 245 -23.93 17.64 -15.05
N ARG A 246 -23.78 17.58 -16.37
CA ARG A 246 -24.83 18.02 -17.28
C ARG A 246 -25.26 16.80 -18.08
N MET A 247 -26.42 16.26 -17.70
CA MET A 247 -27.24 15.47 -18.60
C MET A 247 -27.71 16.40 -19.72
N ALA A 248 -27.28 16.13 -20.94
CA ALA A 248 -27.98 16.34 -22.21
C ALA A 248 -27.11 15.72 -23.30
#